data_AF-A0A958JE44-F1
#
_entry.id   AF-A0A958JE44-F1
#
_cell.length_a   1.000
_cell.length_b   1.000
_cell.length_c   1.000
_cell.angle_alpha   90.00
_cell.angle_beta   90.00
_cell.angle_gamma   90.00
#
_symmetry.space_group_name_H-M   'P 1'
#
loop_
_entity.id
_entity.type
_entity.pdbx_description
1 polymer ?
#
loop_
_entity_poly.entity_id
_entity_poly.type
_entity_poly.pdbx_seq_one_letter_code
_entity_poly.pdbx_strand_id
1 'polypeptide(L)'
;MEGGGFNLSSGFSAVAQGDFHFFVLLGQLLGKFHPLAVHFPVACLVLAVIVETVWIGRSWWNRFRGKVSYQSELPLSVNPIAAFLIYVAAGSGMLAAVSGYWNSTSQDFFGETAEILNKHLLGALLAQAWVLFAAYILIRCRSGVTRERVVHVRLSLVVAFALLSVGAHQGALLVHGTDYFASVFERPSQQDVRAGMKLPPALPRNLLSTMPPAVSRDVSFESDVRPILKRSCFRCHGEGKRKGDLRVDDRNALLDGGESGPAVVVGDSENSYLVHLIAGLYPKSFMPEKGRELTAEEIGVLRKWIDSGLSFGSDAGKSNNMKRSAPALAVQVVRPPACKGCQEFENPIDKFLFEYFRKHSQSFPERASASQIVRRMYLDALGRLPQLEEYQNGIQLIEAGRESELVRGLLARPVEYAYGWLSYWNDLLRNDYSGPGFNQKNPSRKRKEITTWLRRALVENMPYDRFVKGLVAPNKRSEGFVRGIVWSGTINPNERPEMQAAQNIGQVFLGINLKCASCHDSFTSQWTLEDSYGLAGVYADSPLTMYRCDQDTGEKSHAKFLFEELNEVDGGASKVERQFQLA
;
A
#
# COMPACT_ATOMS: atom_id res chain seq x y z
N MET A 1 21.33 -59.36 -1.99
CA MET A 1 22.55 -59.03 -1.24
C MET A 1 23.11 -57.80 -1.94
N GLU A 2 23.22 -56.59 -1.40
CA GLU A 2 23.33 -56.02 -0.04
C GLU A 2 22.40 -54.77 -0.03
N GLY A 3 21.61 -54.42 1.00
CA GLY A 3 22.06 -54.00 2.33
C GLY A 3 21.86 -52.48 2.54
N GLY A 4 20.66 -51.93 2.28
CA GLY A 4 20.34 -50.52 2.51
C GLY A 4 19.52 -50.32 3.78
N GLY A 5 20.18 -50.14 4.92
CA GLY A 5 19.53 -49.88 6.21
C GLY A 5 18.88 -48.49 6.25
N PHE A 6 17.56 -48.45 6.46
CA PHE A 6 16.84 -47.23 6.78
C PHE A 6 17.21 -46.78 8.21
N ASN A 7 17.95 -45.68 8.32
CA ASN A 7 18.39 -45.15 9.61
C ASN A 7 17.25 -44.34 10.27
N LEU A 8 16.56 -44.98 11.23
CA LEU A 8 15.45 -44.43 12.04
C LEU A 8 15.83 -43.22 12.93
N SER A 9 17.11 -42.82 12.99
CA SER A 9 17.55 -41.66 13.77
C SER A 9 17.34 -40.30 13.07
N SER A 10 17.14 -40.29 11.75
CA SER A 10 16.97 -39.05 10.97
C SER A 10 15.56 -38.46 11.04
N GLY A 11 14.54 -39.28 11.35
CA GLY A 11 13.15 -38.85 11.48
C GLY A 11 12.84 -38.11 12.79
N PHE A 12 13.59 -38.38 13.86
CA PHE A 12 13.33 -37.75 15.18
C PHE A 12 13.89 -36.33 15.29
N SER A 13 14.94 -35.97 14.53
CA SER A 13 15.52 -34.62 14.58
C SER A 13 14.71 -33.58 13.79
N ALA A 14 14.04 -33.99 12.71
CA ALA A 14 13.19 -33.09 11.92
C ALA A 14 11.86 -32.74 12.62
N VAL A 15 11.31 -33.66 13.42
CA VAL A 15 10.11 -33.41 14.24
C VAL A 15 10.42 -32.44 15.39
N ALA A 16 11.58 -32.58 16.04
CA ALA A 16 11.99 -31.67 17.13
C ALA A 16 12.28 -30.22 16.66
N GLN A 17 12.83 -30.03 15.45
CA GLN A 17 13.07 -28.70 14.88
C GLN A 17 11.78 -28.06 14.34
N GLY A 18 10.87 -28.85 13.78
CA GLY A 18 9.54 -28.39 13.33
C GLY A 18 8.69 -27.89 14.50
N ASP A 19 8.74 -28.60 15.63
CA ASP A 19 8.02 -28.21 16.86
C ASP A 19 8.58 -26.90 17.44
N PHE A 20 9.91 -26.74 17.53
CA PHE A 20 10.50 -25.51 18.07
C PHE A 20 10.15 -24.27 17.22
N HIS A 21 10.18 -24.39 15.89
CA HIS A 21 9.80 -23.30 15.00
C HIS A 21 8.29 -22.98 15.09
N PHE A 22 7.44 -24.00 15.27
CA PHE A 22 6.02 -23.81 15.53
C PHE A 22 5.77 -23.05 16.83
N PHE A 23 6.46 -23.41 17.93
CA PHE A 23 6.31 -22.71 19.21
C PHE A 23 6.83 -21.26 19.17
N VAL A 24 7.90 -20.99 18.42
CA VAL A 24 8.40 -19.61 18.20
C VAL A 24 7.38 -18.78 17.40
N LEU A 25 6.85 -19.32 16.30
CA LEU A 25 5.83 -18.63 15.50
C LEU A 25 4.53 -18.42 16.28
N LEU A 26 4.09 -19.43 17.04
CA LEU A 26 2.93 -19.34 17.90
C LEU A 26 3.14 -18.29 19.00
N GLY A 27 4.33 -18.25 19.62
CA GLY A 27 4.70 -17.23 20.58
C GLY A 27 4.67 -15.82 19.98
N GLN A 28 5.22 -15.62 18.78
CA GLN A 28 5.16 -14.34 18.06
C GLN A 28 3.73 -13.93 17.72
N LEU A 29 2.88 -14.87 17.31
CA LEU A 29 1.47 -14.61 17.03
C LEU A 29 0.72 -14.21 18.31
N LEU A 30 0.90 -14.96 19.39
CA LEU A 30 0.24 -14.71 20.68
C LEU A 30 0.75 -13.41 21.34
N GLY A 31 2.04 -13.09 21.17
CA GLY A 31 2.64 -11.85 21.67
C GLY A 31 1.99 -10.60 21.07
N LYS A 32 1.60 -10.63 19.79
CA LYS A 32 0.90 -9.50 19.14
C LYS A 32 -0.46 -9.18 19.76
N PHE A 33 -1.07 -10.12 20.48
CA PHE A 33 -2.33 -9.87 21.21
C PHE A 33 -2.12 -9.25 22.60
N HIS A 34 -0.89 -9.02 23.05
CA HIS A 34 -0.62 -8.44 24.36
C HIS A 34 -1.38 -7.13 24.65
N PRO A 35 -1.41 -6.12 23.74
CA PRO A 35 -2.18 -4.90 23.98
C PRO A 35 -3.68 -5.19 24.20
N LEU A 36 -4.24 -6.20 23.55
CA LEU A 36 -5.63 -6.61 23.76
C LEU A 36 -5.80 -7.36 25.09
N ALA A 37 -4.88 -8.28 25.39
CA ALA A 37 -4.94 -9.15 26.57
C ALA A 37 -4.76 -8.39 27.90
N VAL A 38 -4.01 -7.28 27.91
CA VAL A 38 -3.73 -6.51 29.13
C VAL A 38 -4.91 -5.64 29.58
N HIS A 39 -5.74 -5.12 28.67
CA HIS A 39 -6.84 -4.22 29.05
C HIS A 39 -7.90 -4.88 29.93
N PHE A 40 -8.16 -6.17 29.74
CA PHE A 40 -9.19 -6.89 30.50
C PHE A 40 -8.86 -7.05 32.00
N PRO A 41 -7.70 -7.63 32.42
CA PRO A 41 -7.34 -7.71 33.83
C PRO A 41 -7.20 -6.33 34.49
N VAL A 42 -6.71 -5.34 33.75
CA VAL A 42 -6.62 -3.95 34.24
C VAL A 42 -8.01 -3.39 34.53
N ALA A 43 -8.96 -3.53 33.61
CA ALA A 43 -10.34 -3.08 33.83
C ALA A 43 -10.97 -3.76 35.04
N CYS A 44 -10.78 -5.07 35.21
CA CYS A 44 -11.26 -5.80 36.38
C CYS A 44 -10.65 -5.28 37.69
N LEU A 45 -9.34 -5.01 37.72
CA LEU A 45 -8.66 -4.49 38.91
C LEU A 45 -9.12 -3.07 39.27
N VAL A 46 -9.20 -2.17 38.28
CA VAL A 46 -9.69 -0.80 38.47
C VAL A 46 -11.13 -0.82 39.00
N LEU A 47 -12.00 -1.64 38.41
CA LEU A 47 -13.37 -1.78 38.87
C LEU A 47 -13.44 -2.35 40.29
N ALA A 48 -12.58 -3.31 40.64
CA ALA A 48 -12.51 -3.85 42.00
C ALA A 48 -12.14 -2.76 43.04
N VAL A 49 -11.17 -1.89 42.71
CA VAL A 49 -10.78 -0.75 43.55
C VAL A 49 -11.91 0.26 43.69
N ILE A 50 -12.61 0.59 42.60
CA ILE A 50 -13.75 1.52 42.63
C ILE A 50 -14.88 0.95 43.51
N VAL A 51 -15.23 -0.32 43.29
CA VAL A 51 -16.28 -1.01 44.02
C VAL A 51 -15.97 -1.09 45.52
N GLU A 52 -14.73 -1.41 45.90
CA GLU A 52 -14.30 -1.35 47.31
C GLU A 52 -14.36 0.06 47.88
N THR A 53 -13.87 1.06 47.15
CA THR A 53 -13.84 2.46 47.60
C THR A 53 -15.24 2.99 47.85
N VAL A 54 -16.17 2.74 46.91
CA VAL A 54 -17.59 3.12 47.04
C VAL A 54 -18.25 2.38 48.20
N TRP A 55 -17.96 1.10 48.38
CA TRP A 55 -18.49 0.30 49.48
C TRP A 55 -18.02 0.85 50.84
N ILE A 56 -16.73 1.14 51.00
CA ILE A 56 -16.17 1.75 52.21
C ILE A 56 -16.77 3.15 52.44
N GLY A 57 -16.83 3.98 51.40
CA GLY A 57 -17.38 5.34 51.47
C GLY A 57 -18.84 5.36 51.87
N ARG A 58 -19.66 4.45 51.34
CA ARG A 58 -21.07 4.28 51.71
C ARG A 58 -21.22 3.84 53.17
N SER A 59 -20.38 2.92 53.65
CA SER A 59 -20.36 2.51 55.06
C SER A 59 -20.00 3.67 55.99
N TRP A 60 -19.02 4.51 55.61
CA TRP A 60 -18.63 5.69 56.38
C TRP A 60 -19.72 6.78 56.38
N TRP A 61 -20.33 7.04 55.22
CA TRP A 61 -21.42 8.01 55.06
C TRP A 61 -22.67 7.67 55.88
N ASN A 62 -23.03 6.37 55.93
CA ASN A 62 -24.14 5.89 56.74
C ASN A 62 -23.89 6.07 58.26
N ARG A 63 -22.63 5.96 58.68
CA ARG A 63 -22.21 6.24 60.06
C ARG A 63 -22.29 7.73 60.38
N PHE A 64 -21.86 8.59 59.46
CA PHE A 64 -21.93 10.05 59.62
C PHE A 64 -23.38 10.55 59.76
N ARG A 65 -24.33 9.94 59.04
CA ARG A 65 -25.76 10.27 59.13
C ARG A 65 -26.49 9.64 60.34
N GLY A 66 -25.78 9.03 61.29
CA GLY A 66 -26.37 8.44 62.50
C GLY A 66 -27.32 7.27 62.23
N LYS A 67 -27.34 6.69 61.02
CA LYS A 67 -28.25 5.61 60.63
C LYS A 67 -27.79 4.23 61.13
N VAL A 68 -26.62 4.13 61.75
CA VAL A 68 -26.04 2.85 62.20
C VAL A 68 -25.33 3.05 63.53
N SER A 69 -25.59 2.15 64.50
CA SER A 69 -25.01 2.17 65.85
C SER A 69 -23.48 1.98 65.84
N TYR A 70 -22.79 2.59 66.80
CA TYR A 70 -21.33 2.64 66.97
C TYR A 70 -20.63 1.26 66.92
N GLN A 71 -21.36 0.17 67.18
CA GLN A 71 -20.86 -1.21 67.15
C GLN A 71 -20.93 -1.93 65.78
N SER A 72 -21.50 -1.34 64.73
CA SER A 72 -21.38 -1.96 63.40
C SER A 72 -19.97 -1.70 62.86
N GLU A 73 -19.13 -2.71 62.90
CA GLU A 73 -17.76 -2.65 62.42
C GLU A 73 -17.72 -2.15 60.96
N LEU A 74 -16.64 -1.45 60.56
CA LEU A 74 -16.26 -1.25 59.14
C LEU A 74 -16.61 -2.52 58.36
N PRO A 75 -16.96 -2.47 57.06
CA PRO A 75 -17.26 -3.69 56.33
C PRO A 75 -16.11 -4.69 56.51
N LEU A 76 -16.38 -5.68 57.36
CA LEU A 76 -15.47 -6.73 57.83
C LEU A 76 -15.19 -7.75 56.73
N SER A 77 -15.75 -7.49 55.55
CA SER A 77 -15.62 -8.26 54.36
C SER A 77 -15.20 -7.36 53.20
N VAL A 78 -14.51 -8.00 52.26
CA VAL A 78 -14.35 -7.47 50.91
C VAL A 78 -15.68 -7.64 50.19
N ASN A 79 -16.09 -6.63 49.43
CA ASN A 79 -17.29 -6.66 48.60
C ASN A 79 -17.24 -7.90 47.69
N PRO A 80 -18.31 -8.73 47.65
CA PRO A 80 -18.34 -9.94 46.83
C PRO A 80 -18.05 -9.69 45.33
N ILE A 81 -18.49 -8.55 44.80
CA ILE A 81 -18.22 -8.14 43.41
C ILE A 81 -16.73 -7.82 43.25
N ALA A 82 -16.14 -7.07 44.18
CA ALA A 82 -14.70 -6.80 44.15
C ALA A 82 -13.88 -8.09 44.29
N ALA A 83 -14.27 -9.00 45.18
CA ALA A 83 -13.62 -10.30 45.34
C ALA A 83 -13.68 -11.14 44.05
N PHE A 84 -14.82 -11.16 43.36
CA PHE A 84 -14.95 -11.80 42.06
C PHE A 84 -14.02 -11.18 41.01
N LEU A 85 -14.00 -9.85 40.91
CA LEU A 85 -13.15 -9.12 39.97
C LEU A 85 -11.65 -9.35 40.25
N ILE A 86 -11.25 -9.51 41.51
CA ILE A 86 -9.87 -9.84 41.89
C ILE A 86 -9.49 -11.23 41.38
N TYR A 87 -10.37 -12.23 41.47
CA TYR A 87 -10.09 -13.56 40.91
C TYR A 87 -9.96 -13.53 39.39
N VAL A 88 -10.84 -12.79 38.72
CA VAL A 88 -10.79 -12.63 37.26
C VAL A 88 -9.50 -11.91 36.85
N ALA A 89 -9.12 -10.83 37.54
CA ALA A 89 -7.87 -10.10 37.31
C ALA A 89 -6.64 -10.98 37.59
N ALA A 90 -6.65 -11.80 38.64
CA ALA A 90 -5.57 -12.72 38.96
C ALA A 90 -5.34 -13.76 37.86
N GLY A 91 -6.41 -14.37 37.33
CA GLY A 91 -6.32 -15.35 36.25
C GLY A 91 -5.92 -14.73 34.91
N SER A 92 -6.63 -13.69 34.48
CA SER A 92 -6.39 -13.04 33.19
C SER A 92 -5.07 -12.24 33.15
N GLY A 93 -4.62 -11.70 34.28
CA GLY A 93 -3.34 -11.01 34.40
C GLY A 93 -2.12 -11.93 34.16
N MET A 94 -2.24 -13.22 34.48
CA MET A 94 -1.19 -14.20 34.16
C MET A 94 -1.06 -14.39 32.64
N LEU A 95 -2.19 -14.47 31.93
CA LEU A 95 -2.19 -14.55 30.46
C LEU A 95 -1.62 -13.27 29.82
N ALA A 96 -1.93 -12.11 30.39
CA ALA A 96 -1.37 -10.83 29.96
C ALA A 96 0.16 -10.77 30.17
N ALA A 97 0.68 -11.30 31.29
CA ALA A 97 2.11 -11.36 31.56
C ALA A 97 2.85 -12.29 30.59
N VAL A 98 2.29 -13.48 30.32
CA VAL A 98 2.88 -14.44 29.37
C VAL A 98 2.88 -13.89 27.94
N SER A 99 1.76 -13.31 27.49
CA SER A 99 1.71 -12.64 26.17
C SER A 99 2.67 -11.45 26.09
N GLY A 100 2.84 -10.70 27.17
CA GLY A 100 3.79 -9.58 27.25
C GLY A 100 5.25 -10.04 27.13
N TYR A 101 5.60 -11.15 27.75
CA TYR A 101 6.93 -11.76 27.61
C TYR A 101 7.20 -12.22 26.18
N TRP A 102 6.23 -12.87 25.50
CA TRP A 102 6.42 -13.23 24.09
C TRP A 102 6.45 -12.02 23.17
N ASN A 103 5.72 -10.96 23.49
CA ASN A 103 5.80 -9.72 22.74
C ASN A 103 7.19 -9.07 22.87
N SER A 104 7.78 -9.09 24.07
CA SER A 104 9.11 -8.50 24.30
C SER A 104 10.23 -9.26 23.59
N THR A 105 10.11 -10.58 23.43
CA THR A 105 11.09 -11.37 22.67
C THR A 105 10.94 -11.28 21.15
N SER A 106 9.82 -10.72 20.67
CA SER A 106 9.54 -10.58 19.24
C SER A 106 9.97 -9.23 18.63
N GLN A 107 10.44 -8.28 19.46
CA GLN A 107 10.81 -6.94 19.04
C GLN A 107 12.20 -6.55 19.56
N ASP A 108 13.01 -5.92 18.71
CA ASP A 108 14.34 -5.44 19.10
C ASP A 108 14.26 -4.05 19.76
N PHE A 109 14.51 -4.02 21.07
CA PHE A 109 14.62 -2.79 21.87
C PHE A 109 16.09 -2.46 22.16
N PHE A 110 16.50 -1.21 21.95
CA PHE A 110 17.89 -0.75 22.13
C PHE A 110 17.95 0.53 22.97
N GLY A 111 19.06 0.75 23.67
CA GLY A 111 19.32 1.97 24.44
C GLY A 111 18.28 2.23 25.54
N GLU A 112 17.84 3.47 25.67
CA GLU A 112 16.87 3.91 26.69
C GLU A 112 15.54 3.15 26.64
N THR A 113 15.10 2.73 25.45
CA THR A 113 13.86 1.93 25.30
C THR A 113 13.96 0.53 25.90
N ALA A 114 15.16 -0.07 25.92
CA ALA A 114 15.39 -1.36 26.58
C ALA A 114 15.31 -1.23 28.11
N GLU A 115 15.76 -0.10 28.66
CA GLU A 115 15.64 0.19 30.09
C GLU A 115 14.18 0.40 30.50
N ILE A 116 13.41 1.15 29.70
CA ILE A 116 11.97 1.35 29.91
C ILE A 116 11.23 0.00 29.84
N LEU A 117 11.57 -0.87 28.89
CA LEU A 117 11.00 -2.21 28.78
C LEU A 117 11.24 -3.06 30.04
N ASN A 118 12.47 -3.06 30.56
CA ASN A 118 12.80 -3.82 31.78
C ASN A 118 12.01 -3.31 32.98
N LYS A 119 11.89 -1.98 33.13
CA LYS A 119 11.08 -1.36 34.19
C LYS A 119 9.60 -1.71 34.03
N HIS A 120 9.08 -1.68 32.80
CA HIS A 120 7.69 -2.05 32.50
C HIS A 120 7.39 -3.50 32.84
N LEU A 121 8.25 -4.44 32.43
CA LEU A 121 8.11 -5.86 32.71
C LEU A 121 8.14 -6.13 34.23
N LEU A 122 9.12 -5.56 34.94
CA LEU A 122 9.24 -5.70 36.38
C LEU A 122 8.01 -5.13 37.11
N GLY A 123 7.56 -3.94 36.72
CA GLY A 123 6.38 -3.29 37.29
C GLY A 123 5.11 -4.13 37.10
N ALA A 124 4.91 -4.70 35.91
CA ALA A 124 3.78 -5.58 35.61
C ALA A 124 3.82 -6.89 36.44
N LEU A 125 5.00 -7.52 36.56
CA LEU A 125 5.16 -8.74 37.38
C LEU A 125 4.91 -8.48 38.86
N LEU A 126 5.43 -7.37 39.40
CA LEU A 126 5.20 -6.99 40.79
C LEU A 126 3.72 -6.66 41.05
N ALA A 127 3.06 -5.92 40.15
CA ALA A 127 1.63 -5.65 40.26
C ALA A 127 0.83 -6.96 40.27
N GLN A 128 1.15 -7.89 39.36
CA GLN A 128 0.50 -9.19 39.28
C GLN A 128 0.72 -10.04 40.53
N ALA A 129 1.92 -10.02 41.12
CA ALA A 129 2.20 -10.71 42.38
C ALA A 129 1.31 -10.22 43.52
N TRP A 130 1.06 -8.91 43.61
CA TRP A 130 0.15 -8.33 44.60
C TRP A 130 -1.32 -8.70 44.35
N VAL A 131 -1.77 -8.78 43.10
CA VAL A 131 -3.12 -9.27 42.75
C VAL A 131 -3.28 -10.74 43.13
N LEU A 132 -2.27 -11.57 42.86
CA LEU A 132 -2.25 -12.99 43.26
C LEU A 132 -2.24 -13.15 44.78
N PHE A 133 -1.51 -12.30 45.50
CA PHE A 133 -1.49 -12.29 46.96
C PHE A 133 -2.86 -11.90 47.54
N ALA A 134 -3.54 -10.90 46.98
CA ALA A 134 -4.90 -10.54 47.34
C ALA A 134 -5.88 -11.72 47.12
N ALA A 135 -5.80 -12.37 45.95
CA ALA A 135 -6.61 -13.55 45.64
C ALA A 135 -6.32 -14.73 46.58
N TYR A 136 -5.05 -14.96 46.92
CA TYR A 136 -4.63 -16.00 47.86
C TYR A 136 -5.24 -15.79 49.26
N ILE A 137 -5.21 -14.56 49.78
CA ILE A 137 -5.83 -14.24 51.06
C ILE A 137 -7.34 -14.52 51.00
N LEU A 138 -8.02 -14.11 49.92
CA LEU A 138 -9.46 -14.35 49.75
C LEU A 138 -9.81 -15.86 49.71
N ILE A 139 -8.99 -16.68 49.05
CA ILE A 139 -9.17 -18.15 48.99
C ILE A 139 -9.00 -18.78 50.38
N ARG A 140 -7.95 -18.37 51.11
CA ARG A 140 -7.65 -18.90 52.45
C ARG A 140 -8.66 -18.45 53.52
N CYS A 141 -9.56 -17.53 53.20
CA CYS A 141 -10.54 -16.96 54.14
C CYS A 141 -11.97 -17.42 53.94
N ARG A 142 -12.22 -18.49 53.16
CA ARG A 142 -13.58 -19.06 52.97
C ARG A 142 -14.32 -19.43 54.28
N SER A 143 -13.60 -19.59 55.39
CA SER A 143 -14.12 -19.97 56.72
C SER A 143 -14.17 -18.83 57.75
N GLY A 144 -13.86 -17.58 57.38
CA GLY A 144 -13.95 -16.42 58.26
C GLY A 144 -12.89 -15.36 57.94
N VAL A 145 -13.34 -14.14 57.60
CA VAL A 145 -12.44 -13.03 57.26
C VAL A 145 -12.17 -12.22 58.53
N THR A 146 -10.92 -12.21 59.01
CA THR A 146 -10.52 -11.32 60.11
C THR A 146 -10.23 -9.92 59.59
N ARG A 147 -10.38 -8.90 60.45
CA ARG A 147 -10.14 -7.49 60.10
C ARG A 147 -8.76 -7.24 59.48
N GLU A 148 -7.73 -7.87 60.03
CA GLU A 148 -6.35 -7.77 59.54
C GLU A 148 -6.24 -8.25 58.08
N ARG A 149 -6.92 -9.34 57.73
CA ARG A 149 -6.87 -9.91 56.38
C ARG A 149 -7.59 -9.05 55.35
N VAL A 150 -8.70 -8.39 55.72
CA VAL A 150 -9.34 -7.38 54.86
C VAL A 150 -8.38 -6.23 54.57
N VAL A 151 -7.67 -5.76 55.59
CA VAL A 151 -6.66 -4.70 55.44
C VAL A 151 -5.55 -5.15 54.49
N HIS A 152 -5.06 -6.37 54.62
CA HIS A 152 -4.06 -6.91 53.69
C HIS A 152 -4.55 -7.01 52.25
N VAL A 153 -5.79 -7.45 52.01
CA VAL A 153 -6.37 -7.46 50.65
C VAL A 153 -6.44 -6.05 50.09
N ARG A 154 -6.96 -5.08 50.85
CA ARG A 154 -7.07 -3.68 50.40
C ARG A 154 -5.71 -3.04 50.14
N LEU A 155 -4.75 -3.24 51.02
CA LEU A 155 -3.38 -2.74 50.83
C LEU A 155 -2.76 -3.35 49.56
N SER A 156 -2.98 -4.64 49.33
CA SER A 156 -2.51 -5.32 48.13
C SER A 156 -3.10 -4.73 46.85
N LEU A 157 -4.39 -4.36 46.86
CA LEU A 157 -5.03 -3.70 45.73
C LEU A 157 -4.49 -2.29 45.48
N VAL A 158 -4.24 -1.52 46.52
CA VAL A 158 -3.65 -0.18 46.41
C VAL A 158 -2.25 -0.26 45.82
N VAL A 159 -1.41 -1.17 46.32
CA VAL A 159 -0.06 -1.38 45.81
C VAL A 159 -0.09 -1.89 44.37
N ALA A 160 -0.95 -2.87 44.05
CA ALA A 160 -1.13 -3.37 42.69
C ALA A 160 -1.57 -2.26 41.73
N PHE A 161 -2.54 -1.43 42.12
CA PHE A 161 -3.02 -0.32 41.29
C PHE A 161 -1.95 0.75 41.07
N ALA A 162 -1.17 1.09 42.09
CA ALA A 162 -0.06 2.04 41.97
C ALA A 162 1.02 1.53 41.02
N LEU A 163 1.46 0.28 41.19
CA LEU A 163 2.44 -0.37 40.32
C LEU A 163 1.93 -0.48 38.87
N LEU A 164 0.66 -0.83 38.70
CA LEU A 164 0.03 -0.91 37.39
C LEU A 164 -0.08 0.45 36.71
N SER A 165 -0.32 1.53 37.46
CA SER A 165 -0.34 2.91 36.92
C SER A 165 1.03 3.32 36.39
N VAL A 166 2.11 3.00 37.13
CA VAL A 166 3.49 3.22 36.68
C VAL A 166 3.80 2.35 35.45
N GLY A 167 3.39 1.08 35.49
CA GLY A 167 3.55 0.16 34.36
C GLY A 167 2.81 0.64 33.11
N ALA A 168 1.59 1.15 33.26
CA ALA A 168 0.80 1.71 32.15
C ALA A 168 1.46 2.96 31.56
N HIS A 169 2.03 3.83 32.39
CA HIS A 169 2.82 4.97 31.93
C HIS A 169 4.03 4.50 31.11
N GLN A 170 4.81 3.56 31.62
CA GLN A 170 5.97 3.01 30.90
C GLN A 170 5.58 2.30 29.60
N GLY A 171 4.44 1.59 29.60
CA GLY A 171 3.86 0.98 28.40
C GLY A 171 3.50 2.02 27.36
N ALA A 172 2.91 3.15 27.77
CA ALA A 172 2.62 4.26 26.88
C ALA A 172 3.90 4.88 26.30
N LEU A 173 4.98 5.04 27.08
CA LEU A 173 6.27 5.54 26.59
C LEU A 173 6.88 4.61 25.54
N LEU A 174 6.72 3.29 25.68
CA LEU A 174 7.20 2.31 24.68
C LEU A 174 6.45 2.42 23.34
N VAL A 175 5.18 2.82 23.37
CA VAL A 175 4.31 2.90 22.18
C VAL A 175 4.35 4.29 21.54
N HIS A 176 4.33 5.34 22.36
CA HIS A 176 4.13 6.73 21.93
C HIS A 176 5.37 7.62 22.09
N GLY A 177 6.46 7.12 22.69
CA GLY A 177 7.68 7.89 22.94
C GLY A 177 7.64 8.65 24.27
N THR A 178 8.80 9.20 24.67
CA THR A 178 9.00 9.84 25.98
C THR A 178 8.23 11.14 26.16
N ASP A 179 7.90 11.82 25.05
CA ASP A 179 7.34 13.17 25.05
C ASP A 179 5.81 13.19 24.92
N TYR A 180 5.18 12.00 24.95
CA TYR A 180 3.74 11.81 24.75
C TYR A 180 2.86 12.66 25.68
N PHE A 181 3.25 12.87 26.94
CA PHE A 181 2.48 13.71 27.87
C PHE A 181 2.85 15.20 27.78
N ALA A 182 4.11 15.53 27.46
CA ALA A 182 4.56 16.91 27.36
C ALA A 182 3.90 17.63 26.17
N SER A 183 3.74 16.93 25.04
CA SER A 183 3.11 17.45 23.83
C SER A 183 1.64 17.89 24.01
N VAL A 184 0.94 17.43 25.05
CA VAL A 184 -0.46 17.83 25.33
C VAL A 184 -0.54 19.21 26.00
N PHE A 185 0.49 19.60 26.74
CA PHE A 185 0.54 20.88 27.46
C PHE A 185 1.21 22.00 26.65
N GLU A 186 1.89 21.66 25.56
CA GLU A 186 2.44 22.61 24.60
C GLU A 186 1.42 22.88 23.48
N ARG A 187 0.52 23.85 23.68
CA ARG A 187 -0.24 24.47 22.59
C ARG A 187 0.46 25.76 22.17
N PRO A 188 1.09 25.84 20.98
CA PRO A 188 1.58 27.12 20.49
C PRO A 188 0.38 27.99 20.09
N SER A 189 0.37 29.25 20.54
CA SER A 189 -0.63 30.21 20.08
C SER A 189 -0.31 30.63 18.64
N GLN A 190 -1.33 30.99 17.84
CA GLN A 190 -1.13 31.43 16.45
C GLN A 190 -0.23 32.68 16.31
N GLN A 191 0.07 33.40 17.39
CA GLN A 191 1.01 34.52 17.39
C GLN A 191 2.47 34.08 17.56
N ASP A 192 2.74 32.92 18.16
CA ASP A 192 4.10 32.42 18.38
C ASP A 192 4.74 31.84 17.10
N VAL A 193 3.92 31.47 16.11
CA VAL A 193 4.37 30.88 14.83
C VAL A 193 5.12 31.89 13.93
N ARG A 194 5.01 33.21 14.19
CA ARG A 194 5.61 34.24 13.32
C ARG A 194 6.85 34.92 13.88
N ALA A 195 7.22 34.67 15.13
CA ALA A 195 8.32 35.39 15.78
C ALA A 195 9.33 34.43 16.42
N GLY A 196 10.19 33.82 15.59
CA GLY A 196 11.50 33.32 16.04
C GLY A 196 11.66 31.82 16.20
N MET A 197 11.42 31.04 15.15
CA MET A 197 12.01 29.69 15.04
C MET A 197 13.43 29.83 14.48
N LYS A 198 14.44 29.84 15.35
CA LYS A 198 15.85 29.84 14.93
C LYS A 198 16.25 28.42 14.55
N LEU A 199 16.84 28.26 13.36
CA LEU A 199 17.67 27.10 13.02
C LEU A 199 18.64 26.80 14.19
N PRO A 200 18.99 25.52 14.45
CA PRO A 200 20.08 25.21 15.38
C PRO A 200 21.34 26.00 15.00
N PRO A 201 22.20 26.36 15.97
CA PRO A 201 23.37 27.19 15.71
C PRO A 201 24.21 26.61 14.56
N ALA A 202 24.57 27.46 13.60
CA ALA A 202 25.31 27.07 12.41
C ALA A 202 26.55 26.26 12.79
N LEU A 203 26.68 25.05 12.23
CA LEU A 203 27.83 24.19 12.47
C LEU A 203 29.11 24.84 11.91
N PRO A 204 30.27 24.65 12.55
CA PRO A 204 31.51 25.22 12.06
C PRO A 204 31.89 24.60 10.69
N ARG A 205 32.41 25.41 9.76
CA ARG A 205 32.65 25.01 8.35
C ARG A 205 33.50 23.75 8.20
N ASN A 206 34.42 23.50 9.12
CA ASN A 206 35.25 22.29 9.13
C ASN A 206 34.43 21.01 9.31
N LEU A 207 33.30 21.07 10.02
CA LEU A 207 32.37 19.95 10.18
C LEU A 207 31.43 19.83 8.98
N LEU A 208 31.03 20.94 8.36
CA LEU A 208 30.23 20.89 7.13
C LEU A 208 31.02 20.28 5.95
N SER A 209 32.35 20.50 5.91
CA SER A 209 33.24 19.93 4.89
C SER A 209 33.44 18.41 4.96
N THR A 210 32.96 17.74 6.01
CA THR A 210 33.03 16.27 6.11
C THR A 210 31.86 15.56 5.43
N MET A 211 30.82 16.30 5.02
CA MET A 211 29.64 15.73 4.36
C MET A 211 29.94 15.29 2.91
N PRO A 212 29.38 14.16 2.44
CA PRO A 212 29.48 13.74 1.03
C PRO A 212 28.98 14.83 0.08
N PRO A 213 29.68 15.15 -1.01
CA PRO A 213 29.27 16.19 -1.95
C PRO A 213 27.93 15.84 -2.62
N ALA A 214 27.18 16.88 -3.02
CA ALA A 214 26.01 16.70 -3.86
C ALA A 214 26.40 16.05 -5.20
N VAL A 215 25.56 15.15 -5.71
CA VAL A 215 25.83 14.51 -7.01
C VAL A 215 25.76 15.54 -8.16
N SER A 216 26.63 15.39 -9.15
CA SER A 216 26.73 16.34 -10.28
C SER A 216 25.64 16.16 -11.34
N ARG A 217 25.01 14.97 -11.41
CA ARG A 217 23.90 14.68 -12.31
C ARG A 217 22.57 15.25 -11.79
N ASP A 218 21.61 15.43 -12.68
CA ASP A 218 20.25 15.75 -12.28
C ASP A 218 19.61 14.57 -11.53
N VAL A 219 18.73 14.91 -10.60
CA VAL A 219 18.08 13.99 -9.67
C VAL A 219 16.58 14.11 -9.84
N SER A 220 15.90 12.98 -10.06
CA SER A 220 14.44 12.93 -10.16
C SER A 220 13.84 12.44 -8.85
N PHE A 221 12.80 13.12 -8.37
CA PHE A 221 12.17 12.75 -7.11
C PHE A 221 11.65 11.31 -7.13
N GLU A 222 10.95 10.90 -8.18
CA GLU A 222 10.32 9.57 -8.24
C GLU A 222 11.33 8.43 -8.36
N SER A 223 12.39 8.61 -9.14
CA SER A 223 13.38 7.55 -9.43
C SER A 223 14.51 7.49 -8.43
N ASP A 224 14.96 8.63 -7.91
CA ASP A 224 16.19 8.72 -7.12
C ASP A 224 15.90 9.02 -5.63
N VAL A 225 14.99 9.95 -5.33
CA VAL A 225 14.75 10.44 -3.96
C VAL A 225 13.71 9.61 -3.21
N ARG A 226 12.54 9.39 -3.82
CA ARG A 226 11.40 8.68 -3.22
C ARG A 226 11.76 7.26 -2.78
N PRO A 227 12.57 6.47 -3.50
CA PRO A 227 13.01 5.16 -3.00
C PRO A 227 13.84 5.25 -1.73
N ILE A 228 14.68 6.29 -1.58
CA ILE A 228 15.46 6.55 -0.37
C ILE A 228 14.53 6.93 0.77
N LEU A 229 13.65 7.91 0.58
CA LEU A 229 12.71 8.37 1.61
C LEU A 229 11.74 7.26 2.05
N LYS A 230 11.22 6.47 1.11
CA LYS A 230 10.30 5.37 1.41
C LYS A 230 10.95 4.28 2.25
N ARG A 231 12.20 3.94 1.94
CA ARG A 231 12.94 2.89 2.64
C ARG A 231 13.43 3.35 4.01
N SER A 232 13.94 4.58 4.10
CA SER A 232 14.70 5.05 5.27
C SER A 232 13.93 6.01 6.17
N CYS A 233 12.86 6.65 5.70
CA CYS A 233 12.22 7.77 6.41
C CYS A 233 10.71 7.56 6.65
N PHE A 234 9.93 7.08 5.67
CA PHE A 234 8.46 7.02 5.74
C PHE A 234 7.90 6.15 6.88
N ARG A 235 8.67 5.17 7.34
CA ARG A 235 8.27 4.32 8.46
C ARG A 235 8.03 5.11 9.76
N CYS A 236 8.74 6.22 9.95
CA CYS A 236 8.71 7.05 11.15
C CYS A 236 8.23 8.48 10.90
N HIS A 237 8.30 8.97 9.66
CA HIS A 237 7.98 10.34 9.26
C HIS A 237 7.03 10.39 8.03
N GLY A 238 6.07 9.47 7.96
CA GLY A 238 5.07 9.38 6.88
C GLY A 238 3.64 9.63 7.36
N GLU A 239 2.65 9.50 6.47
CA GLU A 239 1.23 9.80 6.73
C GLU A 239 0.66 9.23 8.05
N GLY A 240 1.08 8.02 8.46
CA GLY A 240 0.59 7.34 9.67
C GLY A 240 1.45 7.46 10.94
N LYS A 241 2.71 7.94 10.85
CA LYS A 241 3.63 8.11 11.99
C LYS A 241 4.49 9.35 11.78
N ARG A 242 4.51 10.25 12.77
CA ARG A 242 5.19 11.55 12.72
C ARG A 242 6.09 11.74 13.93
N LYS A 243 7.24 11.07 13.95
CA LYS A 243 8.21 11.26 15.05
C LYS A 243 8.78 12.68 14.98
N GLY A 244 8.80 13.41 16.09
CA GLY A 244 9.23 14.81 16.15
C GLY A 244 8.37 15.77 15.32
N ASP A 245 7.09 15.41 15.12
CA ASP A 245 6.09 16.06 14.25
C ASP A 245 6.51 16.29 12.78
N LEU A 246 7.61 15.68 12.35
CA LEU A 246 8.15 15.83 11.01
C LEU A 246 7.46 14.87 10.03
N ARG A 247 7.06 15.39 8.88
CA ARG A 247 6.66 14.61 7.69
C ARG A 247 7.61 14.85 6.54
N VAL A 248 8.02 13.76 5.88
CA VAL A 248 8.95 13.79 4.73
C VAL A 248 8.31 13.29 3.44
N ASP A 249 7.04 12.88 3.50
CA ASP A 249 6.25 12.39 2.37
C ASP A 249 5.46 13.50 1.65
N ASP A 250 5.41 14.69 2.24
CA ASP A 250 4.76 15.88 1.70
C ASP A 250 5.73 17.07 1.72
N ARG A 251 5.75 17.86 0.64
CA ARG A 251 6.69 18.98 0.49
C ARG A 251 6.42 20.10 1.49
N ASN A 252 5.17 20.49 1.64
CA ASN A 252 4.81 21.60 2.53
C ASN A 252 5.06 21.21 3.98
N ALA A 253 4.67 19.99 4.35
CA ALA A 253 4.93 19.48 5.70
C ALA A 253 6.44 19.32 5.99
N LEU A 254 7.26 18.99 4.99
CA LEU A 254 8.72 18.96 5.15
C LEU A 254 9.32 20.37 5.35
N LEU A 255 8.73 21.38 4.70
CA LEU A 255 9.14 22.78 4.83
C LEU A 255 8.67 23.40 6.14
N ASP A 256 7.45 23.08 6.58
CA ASP A 256 6.90 23.45 7.88
C ASP A 256 7.77 22.89 9.01
N GLY A 257 8.45 21.77 8.75
CA GLY A 257 9.44 21.18 9.65
C GLY A 257 8.80 20.33 10.74
N GLY A 258 9.48 20.22 11.88
CA GLY A 258 8.98 19.50 13.04
C GLY A 258 9.27 20.25 14.33
N GLU A 259 9.30 19.54 15.46
CA GLU A 259 9.57 20.11 16.78
C GLU A 259 10.93 20.83 16.87
N SER A 260 11.88 20.48 16.00
CA SER A 260 13.21 21.11 15.91
C SER A 260 13.28 22.32 14.95
N GLY A 261 12.14 22.76 14.41
CA GLY A 261 12.06 23.81 13.40
C GLY A 261 12.18 23.30 11.95
N PRO A 262 12.51 24.19 10.98
CA PRO A 262 12.58 23.82 9.57
C PRO A 262 13.58 22.70 9.32
N ALA A 263 13.12 21.61 8.69
CA ALA A 263 13.98 20.47 8.41
C ALA A 263 14.90 20.71 7.20
N VAL A 264 14.48 21.56 6.26
CA VAL A 264 15.18 21.81 5.00
C VAL A 264 15.19 23.30 4.68
N VAL A 265 16.32 23.79 4.19
CA VAL A 265 16.46 25.10 3.57
C VAL A 265 16.53 24.89 2.05
N VAL A 266 15.50 25.32 1.32
CA VAL A 266 15.41 25.12 -0.12
C VAL A 266 16.57 25.83 -0.83
N GLY A 267 17.29 25.10 -1.68
CA GLY A 267 18.46 25.63 -2.38
C GLY A 267 19.75 25.62 -1.56
N ASP A 268 19.71 25.18 -0.30
CA ASP A 268 20.86 25.14 0.60
C ASP A 268 20.88 23.84 1.42
N SER A 269 21.36 22.77 0.79
CA SER A 269 21.55 21.47 1.46
C SER A 269 22.62 21.52 2.54
N GLU A 270 23.59 22.44 2.44
CA GLU A 270 24.67 22.56 3.40
C GLU A 270 24.17 23.05 4.76
N ASN A 271 23.16 23.93 4.78
CA ASN A 271 22.54 24.42 6.02
C ASN A 271 21.21 23.74 6.38
N SER A 272 20.83 22.68 5.65
CA SER A 272 19.60 21.93 5.92
C SER A 272 19.78 20.93 7.06
N TYR A 273 18.98 21.09 8.13
CA TYR A 273 19.08 20.25 9.33
C TYR A 273 18.89 18.75 9.05
N LEU A 274 17.98 18.41 8.13
CA LEU A 274 17.79 17.04 7.64
C LEU A 274 19.11 16.43 7.13
N VAL A 275 19.91 17.21 6.39
CA VAL A 275 21.19 16.76 5.82
C VAL A 275 22.21 16.52 6.92
N HIS A 276 22.25 17.38 7.94
CA HIS A 276 23.16 17.19 9.09
C HIS A 276 22.86 15.91 9.87
N LEU A 277 21.58 15.58 10.06
CA LEU A 277 21.15 14.37 10.76
C LEU A 277 21.50 13.10 9.97
N ILE A 278 21.28 13.08 8.66
CA ILE A 278 21.59 11.91 7.83
C ILE A 278 23.08 11.75 7.54
N ALA A 279 23.86 12.83 7.61
CA ALA A 279 25.31 12.80 7.49
C ALA A 279 26.02 12.52 8.82
N GLY A 280 25.26 12.33 9.92
CA GLY A 280 25.82 11.96 11.21
C GLY A 280 26.62 13.07 11.90
N LEU A 281 26.38 14.34 11.57
CA LEU A 281 27.12 15.47 12.16
C LEU A 281 26.77 15.72 13.64
N TYR A 282 25.68 15.11 14.13
CA TYR A 282 25.25 15.15 15.53
C TYR A 282 25.36 13.74 16.15
N PRO A 283 26.37 13.46 16.99
CA PRO A 283 26.67 12.11 17.49
C PRO A 283 25.55 11.44 18.30
N LYS A 284 24.62 12.22 18.87
CA LYS A 284 23.50 11.75 19.69
C LYS A 284 22.15 11.82 18.98
N SER A 285 22.12 12.37 17.76
CA SER A 285 20.89 12.65 17.02
C SER A 285 21.20 12.48 15.53
N PHE A 286 21.19 11.24 15.05
CA PHE A 286 21.41 10.92 13.64
C PHE A 286 20.20 10.16 13.09
N MET A 287 20.02 10.19 11.78
CA MET A 287 18.90 9.52 11.10
C MET A 287 19.39 8.66 9.94
N PRO A 288 18.84 7.44 9.74
CA PRO A 288 17.78 6.82 10.53
C PRO A 288 18.30 6.21 11.84
N GLU A 289 17.64 6.48 12.98
CA GLU A 289 18.00 5.87 14.28
C GLU A 289 17.85 4.34 14.30
N LYS A 290 16.90 3.82 13.53
CA LYS A 290 16.66 2.39 13.34
C LYS A 290 16.67 2.09 11.85
N GLY A 291 17.56 1.21 11.40
CA GLY A 291 17.63 0.76 10.00
C GLY A 291 19.02 0.93 9.40
N ARG A 292 19.11 0.80 8.07
CA ARG A 292 20.35 0.99 7.32
C ARG A 292 20.65 2.49 7.19
N GLU A 293 21.87 2.89 7.56
CA GLU A 293 22.41 4.22 7.29
C GLU A 293 22.46 4.51 5.78
N LEU A 294 22.31 5.79 5.41
CA LEU A 294 22.40 6.19 4.01
C LEU A 294 23.86 6.13 3.55
N THR A 295 24.07 5.69 2.30
CA THR A 295 25.40 5.75 1.69
C THR A 295 25.77 7.20 1.34
N ALA A 296 27.07 7.44 1.12
CA ALA A 296 27.56 8.75 0.66
C ALA A 296 26.86 9.23 -0.63
N GLU A 297 26.56 8.32 -1.56
CA GLU A 297 25.82 8.61 -2.78
C GLU A 297 24.36 8.98 -2.49
N GLU A 298 23.68 8.24 -1.60
CA GLU A 298 22.29 8.51 -1.21
C GLU A 298 22.16 9.88 -0.53
N ILE A 299 23.11 10.24 0.33
CA ILE A 299 23.20 11.59 0.93
C ILE A 299 23.44 12.63 -0.17
N GLY A 300 24.35 12.38 -1.10
CA GLY A 300 24.63 13.28 -2.23
C GLY A 300 23.42 13.50 -3.15
N VAL A 301 22.58 12.48 -3.35
CA VAL A 301 21.30 12.57 -4.08
C VAL A 301 20.31 13.46 -3.34
N LEU A 302 20.15 13.29 -2.03
CA LEU A 302 19.26 14.13 -1.22
C LEU A 302 19.73 15.59 -1.15
N ARG A 303 21.05 15.82 -1.05
CA ARG A 303 21.64 17.15 -1.12
C ARG A 303 21.32 17.84 -2.44
N LYS A 304 21.60 17.17 -3.56
CA LYS A 304 21.30 17.70 -4.91
C LYS A 304 19.81 18.01 -5.08
N TRP A 305 18.93 17.18 -4.53
CA TRP A 305 17.49 17.41 -4.57
C TRP A 305 17.05 18.66 -3.80
N ILE A 306 17.62 18.89 -2.60
CA ILE A 306 17.39 20.11 -1.81
C ILE A 306 17.95 21.34 -2.55
N ASP A 307 19.19 21.26 -3.04
CA ASP A 307 19.86 22.34 -3.77
C ASP A 307 19.11 22.70 -5.06
N SER A 308 18.42 21.74 -5.68
CA SER A 308 17.64 21.93 -6.91
C SER A 308 16.19 22.37 -6.65
N GLY A 309 15.85 22.84 -5.45
CA GLY A 309 14.54 23.42 -5.15
C GLY A 309 13.55 22.52 -4.40
N LEU A 310 13.99 21.35 -3.93
CA LEU A 310 13.16 20.41 -3.16
C LEU A 310 11.86 20.01 -3.88
N SER A 311 11.96 19.63 -5.16
CA SER A 311 10.79 19.27 -5.96
C SER A 311 10.29 17.88 -5.59
N PHE A 312 9.03 17.74 -5.16
CA PHE A 312 8.36 16.44 -4.91
C PHE A 312 7.64 15.90 -6.16
N GLY A 313 7.80 16.56 -7.31
CA GLY A 313 6.97 16.33 -8.49
C GLY A 313 5.54 16.89 -8.36
N SER A 314 5.14 17.40 -7.18
CA SER A 314 3.77 17.83 -6.85
C SER A 314 3.67 19.24 -6.25
N ASP A 315 4.39 20.25 -6.75
CA ASP A 315 3.92 21.66 -6.69
C ASP A 315 2.69 21.86 -7.64
N ALA A 316 1.83 20.85 -7.69
CA ALA A 316 0.68 20.63 -8.57
C ALA A 316 -0.56 21.44 -8.14
N GLY A 317 -0.32 22.63 -7.61
CA GLY A 317 -1.33 23.67 -7.52
C GLY A 317 -1.10 24.72 -8.60
N LYS A 318 0.11 25.29 -8.66
CA LYS A 318 0.46 26.37 -9.60
C LYS A 318 1.99 26.51 -9.73
N SER A 319 2.67 25.66 -10.49
CA SER A 319 3.62 26.14 -11.50
C SER A 319 4.16 25.00 -12.35
N ASN A 320 4.14 25.24 -13.65
CA ASN A 320 4.82 24.56 -14.74
C ASN A 320 4.69 23.03 -14.75
N ASN A 321 3.61 22.60 -15.41
CA ASN A 321 3.65 21.61 -16.48
C ASN A 321 5.04 21.53 -17.13
N MET A 322 5.96 20.74 -16.56
CA MET A 322 6.71 19.87 -17.44
C MET A 322 5.66 18.89 -17.92
N LYS A 323 4.99 19.26 -19.02
CA LYS A 323 4.17 18.35 -19.80
C LYS A 323 5.04 17.10 -19.92
N ARG A 324 4.77 16.08 -19.13
CA ARG A 324 5.03 14.71 -19.55
C ARG A 324 4.03 14.55 -20.65
N SER A 325 4.33 15.14 -21.82
CA SER A 325 3.45 15.18 -22.95
C SER A 325 2.92 13.78 -23.08
N ALA A 326 1.59 13.64 -23.15
CA ALA A 326 0.98 12.44 -23.68
C ALA A 326 1.91 12.00 -24.80
N PRO A 327 2.43 10.75 -24.83
CA PRO A 327 3.07 10.31 -26.04
C PRO A 327 2.06 10.64 -27.13
N ALA A 328 2.41 11.62 -27.96
CA ALA A 328 1.42 12.25 -28.81
C ALA A 328 0.93 11.11 -29.68
N LEU A 329 -0.34 10.72 -29.54
CA LEU A 329 -0.96 9.82 -30.51
C LEU A 329 -1.07 10.53 -31.86
N ALA A 330 -0.73 11.83 -31.95
CA ALA A 330 -0.30 12.45 -33.19
C ALA A 330 0.59 11.44 -33.90
N VAL A 331 0.05 10.89 -35.00
CA VAL A 331 0.66 9.84 -35.78
C VAL A 331 2.03 10.33 -36.23
N GLN A 332 3.04 10.08 -35.40
CA GLN A 332 4.40 10.29 -35.79
C GLN A 332 4.64 9.18 -36.78
N VAL A 333 4.72 9.54 -38.06
CA VAL A 333 5.23 8.62 -39.06
C VAL A 333 6.67 8.35 -38.67
N VAL A 334 6.87 7.33 -37.83
CA VAL A 334 8.19 6.88 -37.42
C VAL A 334 8.79 6.22 -38.66
N ARG A 335 9.54 7.02 -39.42
CA ARG A 335 10.30 6.48 -40.54
C ARG A 335 11.42 5.63 -39.96
N PRO A 336 11.73 4.47 -40.56
CA PRO A 336 12.93 3.73 -40.22
C PRO A 336 14.13 4.68 -40.21
N PRO A 337 15.04 4.56 -39.22
CA PRO A 337 16.22 5.39 -39.18
C PRO A 337 16.98 5.26 -40.50
N ALA A 338 17.62 6.34 -40.94
CA ALA A 338 18.55 6.28 -42.05
C ALA A 338 19.73 5.39 -41.62
N CYS A 339 19.64 4.08 -41.88
CA CYS A 339 20.66 3.13 -41.51
C CYS A 339 21.75 3.09 -42.59
N LYS A 340 23.00 3.15 -42.18
CA LYS A 340 24.15 2.85 -43.04
C LYS A 340 24.59 1.42 -42.76
N GLY A 341 24.60 0.56 -43.78
CA GLY A 341 25.01 -0.85 -43.65
C GLY A 341 23.88 -1.82 -43.31
N CYS A 342 22.62 -1.42 -43.45
CA CYS A 342 21.45 -2.28 -43.21
C CYS A 342 20.59 -2.48 -44.49
N GLN A 343 21.20 -2.29 -45.66
CA GLN A 343 20.54 -2.41 -46.97
C GLN A 343 20.02 -3.82 -47.26
N GLU A 344 20.58 -4.83 -46.60
CA GLU A 344 20.16 -6.24 -46.71
C GLU A 344 18.82 -6.54 -46.01
N PHE A 345 18.37 -5.68 -45.10
CA PHE A 345 17.10 -5.87 -44.40
C PHE A 345 15.95 -5.24 -45.20
N GLU A 346 15.00 -6.05 -45.64
CA GLU A 346 13.79 -5.55 -46.33
C GLU A 346 12.73 -5.05 -45.34
N ASN A 347 12.56 -5.74 -44.20
CA ASN A 347 11.55 -5.41 -43.20
C ASN A 347 11.96 -4.13 -42.42
N PRO A 348 11.07 -3.12 -42.31
CA PRO A 348 11.37 -1.90 -41.57
C PRO A 348 11.70 -2.13 -40.09
N ILE A 349 11.14 -3.17 -39.45
CA ILE A 349 11.40 -3.52 -38.05
C ILE A 349 12.88 -3.90 -37.86
N ASP A 350 13.43 -4.70 -38.76
CA ASP A 350 14.83 -5.12 -38.69
C ASP A 350 15.79 -3.93 -38.81
N LYS A 351 15.42 -2.89 -39.58
CA LYS A 351 16.20 -1.64 -39.66
C LYS A 351 16.23 -0.88 -38.34
N PHE A 352 15.12 -0.88 -37.58
CA PHE A 352 15.09 -0.32 -36.23
C PHE A 352 15.94 -1.15 -35.25
N LEU A 353 15.84 -2.48 -35.31
CA LEU A 353 16.61 -3.38 -34.45
C LEU A 353 18.11 -3.33 -34.74
N PHE A 354 18.49 -3.19 -36.01
CA PHE A 354 19.89 -3.07 -36.41
C PHE A 354 20.58 -1.89 -35.71
N GLU A 355 19.94 -0.71 -35.68
CA GLU A 355 20.50 0.46 -35.01
C GLU A 355 20.60 0.26 -33.49
N TYR A 356 19.62 -0.41 -32.90
CA TYR A 356 19.67 -0.81 -31.49
C TYR A 356 20.86 -1.73 -31.21
N PHE A 357 21.02 -2.82 -31.96
CA PHE A 357 22.11 -3.77 -31.76
C PHE A 357 23.49 -3.13 -32.01
N ARG A 358 23.62 -2.32 -33.06
CA ARG A 358 24.83 -1.55 -33.35
C ARG A 358 25.23 -0.64 -32.19
N LYS A 359 24.27 0.09 -31.61
CA LYS A 359 24.51 0.98 -30.45
C LYS A 359 24.98 0.22 -29.20
N HIS A 360 24.55 -1.04 -29.05
CA HIS A 360 24.89 -1.88 -27.91
C HIS A 360 26.03 -2.88 -28.21
N SER A 361 26.71 -2.74 -29.36
CA SER A 361 27.78 -3.65 -29.78
C SER A 361 27.35 -5.13 -29.79
N GLN A 362 26.10 -5.39 -30.13
CA GLN A 362 25.53 -6.72 -30.27
C GLN A 362 25.45 -7.11 -31.75
N SER A 363 25.67 -8.40 -32.04
CA SER A 363 25.45 -8.94 -33.38
C SER A 363 23.95 -9.14 -33.62
N PHE A 364 23.53 -8.96 -34.87
CA PHE A 364 22.17 -9.34 -35.27
C PHE A 364 21.98 -10.85 -35.10
N PRO A 365 20.86 -11.32 -34.56
CA PRO A 365 20.63 -12.75 -34.38
C PRO A 365 20.52 -13.47 -35.73
N GLU A 366 21.00 -14.72 -35.77
CA GLU A 366 20.81 -15.57 -36.95
C GLU A 366 19.32 -15.84 -37.21
N ARG A 367 18.97 -16.01 -38.48
CA ARG A 367 17.60 -16.38 -38.86
C ARG A 367 17.25 -17.72 -38.24
N ALA A 368 16.05 -17.80 -37.67
CA ALA A 368 15.54 -19.03 -37.08
C ALA A 368 15.47 -20.16 -38.12
N SER A 369 15.61 -21.42 -37.66
CA SER A 369 15.53 -22.56 -38.56
C SER A 369 14.14 -22.68 -39.17
N ALA A 370 14.02 -23.35 -40.32
CA ALA A 370 12.72 -23.56 -40.98
C ALA A 370 11.69 -24.18 -40.03
N SER A 371 12.12 -25.14 -39.18
CA SER A 371 11.30 -25.75 -38.13
C SER A 371 10.72 -24.74 -37.15
N GLN A 372 11.56 -23.83 -36.66
CA GLN A 372 11.16 -22.79 -35.72
C GLN A 372 10.22 -21.79 -36.37
N ILE A 373 10.49 -21.37 -37.61
CA ILE A 373 9.66 -20.43 -38.36
C ILE A 373 8.26 -21.01 -38.58
N VAL A 374 8.16 -22.23 -39.11
CA VAL A 374 6.87 -22.88 -39.36
C VAL A 374 6.08 -23.03 -38.06
N ARG A 375 6.73 -23.51 -36.99
CA ARG A 375 6.09 -23.63 -35.68
C ARG A 375 5.52 -22.29 -35.18
N ARG A 376 6.31 -21.22 -35.25
CA ARG A 376 5.91 -19.87 -34.79
C ARG A 376 4.76 -19.33 -35.63
N MET A 377 4.84 -19.42 -36.96
CA MET A 377 3.78 -18.94 -37.86
C MET A 377 2.43 -19.60 -37.59
N TYR A 378 2.39 -20.92 -37.34
CA TYR A 378 1.13 -21.61 -37.03
C TYR A 378 0.57 -21.19 -35.65
N LEU A 379 1.43 -21.01 -34.65
CA LEU A 379 1.00 -20.53 -33.33
C LEU A 379 0.50 -19.09 -33.39
N ASP A 380 1.21 -18.21 -34.10
CA ASP A 380 0.88 -16.79 -34.19
C ASP A 380 -0.38 -16.56 -35.04
N ALA A 381 -0.53 -17.26 -36.17
CA ALA A 381 -1.67 -17.09 -37.06
C ALA A 381 -2.92 -17.85 -36.59
N LEU A 382 -2.78 -19.10 -36.13
CA LEU A 382 -3.91 -20.01 -35.87
C LEU A 382 -4.03 -20.43 -34.39
N GLY A 383 -3.06 -20.13 -33.54
CA GLY A 383 -3.09 -20.51 -32.11
C GLY A 383 -2.84 -22.00 -31.86
N ARG A 384 -2.34 -22.76 -32.84
CA ARG A 384 -2.09 -24.21 -32.73
C ARG A 384 -0.77 -24.61 -33.37
N LEU A 385 -0.30 -25.82 -33.09
CA LEU A 385 0.82 -26.42 -33.81
C LEU A 385 0.38 -26.93 -35.19
N PRO A 386 1.30 -26.97 -36.18
CA PRO A 386 1.03 -27.58 -37.47
C PRO A 386 0.84 -29.10 -37.32
N GLN A 387 -0.03 -29.68 -38.15
CA GLN A 387 -0.08 -31.12 -38.39
C GLN A 387 1.19 -31.60 -39.11
N LEU A 388 1.40 -32.91 -39.21
CA LEU A 388 2.62 -33.45 -39.81
C LEU A 388 2.79 -33.02 -41.27
N GLU A 389 1.74 -33.12 -42.10
CA GLU A 389 1.84 -32.72 -43.50
C GLU A 389 2.02 -31.20 -43.65
N GLU A 390 1.32 -30.43 -42.82
CA GLU A 390 1.43 -28.97 -42.75
C GLU A 390 2.84 -28.52 -42.37
N TYR A 391 3.45 -29.20 -41.41
CA TYR A 391 4.81 -28.97 -40.98
C TYR A 391 5.79 -29.27 -42.12
N GLN A 392 5.73 -30.46 -42.71
CA GLN A 392 6.61 -30.87 -43.80
C GLN A 392 6.53 -29.93 -45.00
N ASN A 393 5.31 -29.59 -45.44
CA ASN A 393 5.10 -28.63 -46.54
C ASN A 393 5.60 -27.23 -46.16
N GLY A 394 5.35 -26.79 -44.92
CA GLY A 394 5.85 -25.53 -44.41
C GLY A 394 7.38 -25.44 -44.47
N ILE A 395 8.09 -26.51 -44.07
CA ILE A 395 9.55 -26.56 -44.14
C ILE A 395 10.03 -26.39 -45.58
N GLN A 396 9.45 -27.15 -46.52
CA GLN A 396 9.80 -27.06 -47.93
C GLN A 396 9.58 -25.65 -48.49
N LEU A 397 8.47 -25.00 -48.12
CA LEU A 397 8.21 -23.62 -48.53
C LEU A 397 9.24 -22.63 -47.96
N ILE A 398 9.61 -22.76 -46.68
CA ILE A 398 10.61 -21.88 -46.07
C ILE A 398 11.99 -22.08 -46.68
N GLU A 399 12.41 -23.32 -46.90
CA GLU A 399 13.71 -23.66 -47.51
C GLU A 399 13.79 -23.21 -48.98
N ALA A 400 12.66 -23.24 -49.69
CA ALA A 400 12.55 -22.73 -51.07
C ALA A 400 12.41 -21.19 -51.15
N GLY A 401 12.45 -20.46 -50.04
CA GLY A 401 12.26 -19.00 -50.02
C GLY A 401 10.82 -18.54 -50.33
N ARG A 402 9.83 -19.43 -50.24
CA ARG A 402 8.40 -19.20 -50.57
C ARG A 402 7.55 -18.92 -49.34
N GLU A 403 8.11 -18.19 -48.37
CA GLU A 403 7.48 -17.89 -47.07
C GLU A 403 6.10 -17.22 -47.22
N SER A 404 5.95 -16.29 -48.17
CA SER A 404 4.69 -15.59 -48.40
C SER A 404 3.54 -16.51 -48.85
N GLU A 405 3.85 -17.68 -49.40
CA GLU A 405 2.82 -18.67 -49.74
C GLU A 405 2.30 -19.40 -48.51
N LEU A 406 3.18 -19.73 -47.56
CA LEU A 406 2.79 -20.27 -46.27
C LEU A 406 1.89 -19.27 -45.52
N VAL A 407 2.30 -18.00 -45.46
CA VAL A 407 1.50 -16.93 -44.83
C VAL A 407 0.13 -16.79 -45.48
N ARG A 408 0.04 -16.74 -46.81
CA ARG A 408 -1.26 -16.67 -47.51
C ARG A 408 -2.13 -17.89 -47.23
N GLY A 409 -1.54 -19.09 -47.20
CA GLY A 409 -2.25 -20.33 -46.87
C GLY A 409 -2.79 -20.36 -45.44
N LEU A 410 -2.06 -19.78 -44.48
CA LEU A 410 -2.52 -19.64 -43.09
C LEU A 410 -3.67 -18.63 -42.97
N LEU A 411 -3.52 -17.44 -43.58
CA LEU A 411 -4.53 -16.38 -43.53
C LEU A 411 -5.81 -16.70 -44.32
N ALA A 412 -5.75 -17.67 -45.25
CA ALA A 412 -6.92 -18.18 -45.96
C ALA A 412 -7.81 -19.13 -45.13
N ARG A 413 -7.56 -19.27 -43.82
CA ARG A 413 -8.29 -20.17 -42.91
C ARG A 413 -9.06 -19.38 -41.84
N PRO A 414 -10.14 -18.68 -42.23
CA PRO A 414 -10.81 -17.70 -41.38
C PRO A 414 -11.40 -18.30 -40.10
N VAL A 415 -11.85 -19.55 -40.14
CA VAL A 415 -12.42 -20.22 -38.96
C VAL A 415 -11.34 -20.54 -37.93
N GLU A 416 -10.23 -21.15 -38.36
CA GLU A 416 -9.11 -21.49 -37.47
C GLU A 416 -8.46 -20.22 -36.91
N TYR A 417 -8.22 -19.22 -37.77
CA TYR A 417 -7.74 -17.90 -37.37
C TYR A 417 -8.63 -17.29 -36.29
N ALA A 418 -9.96 -17.27 -36.51
CA ALA A 418 -10.90 -16.73 -35.56
C ALA A 418 -10.86 -17.47 -34.21
N TYR A 419 -10.75 -18.79 -34.19
CA TYR A 419 -10.65 -19.56 -32.94
C TYR A 419 -9.35 -19.26 -32.17
N GLY A 420 -8.21 -19.14 -32.85
CA GLY A 420 -6.94 -18.77 -32.22
C GLY A 420 -6.99 -17.39 -31.55
N TRP A 421 -7.59 -16.41 -32.24
CA TRP A 421 -7.71 -15.04 -31.75
C TRP A 421 -8.86 -14.80 -30.77
N LEU A 422 -9.83 -15.71 -30.70
CA LEU A 422 -11.02 -15.55 -29.86
C LEU A 422 -10.66 -15.44 -28.38
N SER A 423 -9.73 -16.28 -27.91
CA SER A 423 -9.27 -16.27 -26.51
C SER A 423 -8.58 -14.96 -26.17
N TYR A 424 -7.64 -14.52 -27.02
CA TYR A 424 -6.90 -13.28 -26.82
C TYR A 424 -7.84 -12.06 -26.74
N TRP A 425 -8.77 -11.94 -27.67
CA TRP A 425 -9.74 -10.84 -27.64
C TRP A 425 -10.74 -10.94 -26.50
N ASN A 426 -11.19 -12.15 -26.14
CA ASN A 426 -12.04 -12.31 -24.96
C ASN A 426 -11.34 -11.81 -23.69
N ASP A 427 -10.05 -12.07 -23.52
CA ASP A 427 -9.29 -11.57 -22.37
C ASP A 427 -9.16 -10.04 -22.39
N LEU A 428 -8.78 -9.46 -23.53
CA LEU A 428 -8.66 -8.00 -23.69
C LEU A 428 -9.98 -7.29 -23.46
N LEU A 429 -11.07 -7.82 -24.02
CA LEU A 429 -12.41 -7.27 -23.87
C LEU A 429 -13.05 -7.63 -22.53
N ARG A 430 -12.31 -8.34 -21.67
CA ARG A 430 -12.77 -8.90 -20.39
C ARG A 430 -14.15 -9.52 -20.59
N ASN A 431 -14.26 -10.52 -21.47
CA ASN A 431 -15.50 -11.24 -21.72
C ASN A 431 -15.52 -12.51 -20.85
N ASP A 432 -16.10 -12.39 -19.66
CA ASP A 432 -16.40 -13.51 -18.75
C ASP A 432 -17.86 -13.93 -18.98
N TYR A 433 -18.24 -15.12 -18.53
CA TYR A 433 -19.63 -15.60 -18.47
C TYR A 433 -20.09 -15.93 -17.05
N SER A 434 -19.19 -15.70 -16.09
CA SER A 434 -19.34 -15.95 -14.68
C SER A 434 -18.90 -14.72 -13.88
N GLY A 435 -19.19 -14.68 -12.58
CA GLY A 435 -18.76 -13.60 -11.69
C GLY A 435 -19.74 -12.41 -11.54
N PRO A 436 -19.32 -11.36 -10.81
CA PRO A 436 -20.15 -10.19 -10.49
C PRO A 436 -20.73 -9.54 -11.76
N GLY A 437 -22.00 -9.13 -11.70
CA GLY A 437 -22.72 -8.51 -12.83
C GLY A 437 -23.47 -9.47 -13.75
N PHE A 438 -23.12 -10.76 -13.83
CA PHE A 438 -23.92 -11.75 -14.59
C PHE A 438 -25.19 -12.19 -13.86
N ASN A 439 -25.11 -12.33 -12.53
CA ASN A 439 -26.23 -12.67 -11.65
C ASN A 439 -27.03 -11.43 -11.21
N GLN A 440 -26.81 -10.28 -11.84
CA GLN A 440 -27.50 -9.04 -11.52
C GLN A 440 -28.99 -9.17 -11.82
N LYS A 441 -29.85 -8.96 -10.81
CA LYS A 441 -31.31 -9.00 -10.99
C LYS A 441 -31.86 -7.82 -11.81
N ASN A 442 -31.13 -6.70 -11.86
CA ASN A 442 -31.51 -5.54 -12.65
C ASN A 442 -31.05 -5.73 -14.12
N PRO A 443 -31.99 -5.85 -15.10
CA PRO A 443 -31.64 -6.08 -16.50
C PRO A 443 -30.78 -4.99 -17.14
N SER A 444 -30.88 -3.73 -16.67
CA SER A 444 -30.08 -2.63 -17.20
C SER A 444 -28.62 -2.64 -16.74
N ARG A 445 -28.32 -3.43 -15.69
CA ARG A 445 -26.98 -3.61 -15.12
C ARG A 445 -26.46 -5.03 -15.31
N LYS A 446 -27.17 -5.86 -16.08
CA LYS A 446 -26.77 -7.23 -16.38
C LYS A 446 -25.69 -7.22 -17.45
N ARG A 447 -24.59 -7.90 -17.16
CA ARG A 447 -23.50 -8.12 -18.10
C ARG A 447 -23.98 -8.82 -19.37
N LYS A 448 -23.42 -8.43 -20.52
CA LYS A 448 -23.76 -8.98 -21.84
C LYS A 448 -22.54 -9.65 -22.46
N GLU A 449 -22.77 -10.80 -23.07
CA GLU A 449 -21.75 -11.50 -23.85
C GLU A 449 -21.46 -10.78 -25.17
N ILE A 450 -20.23 -10.94 -25.68
CA ILE A 450 -19.84 -10.40 -26.99
C ILE A 450 -19.31 -11.48 -27.95
N THR A 451 -19.06 -12.70 -27.50
CA THR A 451 -18.40 -13.75 -28.32
C THR A 451 -19.08 -14.03 -29.64
N THR A 452 -20.42 -14.04 -29.70
CA THR A 452 -21.13 -14.25 -30.97
C THR A 452 -20.79 -13.17 -32.01
N TRP A 453 -20.71 -11.90 -31.57
CA TRP A 453 -20.29 -10.80 -32.42
C TRP A 453 -18.79 -10.86 -32.73
N LEU A 454 -17.95 -11.09 -31.72
CA LEU A 454 -16.50 -11.16 -31.85
C LEU A 454 -16.06 -12.26 -32.81
N ARG A 455 -16.60 -13.48 -32.65
CA ARG A 455 -16.35 -14.61 -33.56
C ARG A 455 -16.71 -14.25 -34.99
N ARG A 456 -17.88 -13.63 -35.20
CA ARG A 456 -18.31 -13.21 -36.54
C ARG A 456 -17.35 -12.19 -37.13
N ALA A 457 -16.96 -11.17 -36.37
CA ALA A 457 -16.05 -10.13 -36.82
C ALA A 457 -14.68 -10.69 -37.23
N LEU A 458 -14.16 -11.68 -36.48
CA LEU A 458 -12.90 -12.36 -36.80
C LEU A 458 -13.03 -13.26 -38.05
N VAL A 459 -14.10 -14.07 -38.15
CA VAL A 459 -14.32 -14.97 -39.31
C VAL A 459 -14.53 -14.18 -40.60
N GLU A 460 -15.25 -13.06 -40.55
CA GLU A 460 -15.49 -12.20 -41.71
C GLU A 460 -14.28 -11.31 -42.04
N ASN A 461 -13.16 -11.44 -41.30
CA ASN A 461 -11.97 -10.58 -41.42
C ASN A 461 -12.34 -9.09 -41.43
N MET A 462 -13.16 -8.67 -40.46
CA MET A 462 -13.65 -7.31 -40.35
C MET A 462 -12.47 -6.33 -40.32
N PRO A 463 -12.48 -5.29 -41.17
CA PRO A 463 -11.46 -4.24 -41.13
C PRO A 463 -11.32 -3.67 -39.72
N TYR A 464 -10.08 -3.47 -39.28
CA TYR A 464 -9.77 -3.12 -37.89
C TYR A 464 -10.47 -1.83 -37.44
N ASP A 465 -10.56 -0.82 -38.33
CA ASP A 465 -11.30 0.42 -38.10
C ASP A 465 -12.78 0.14 -37.76
N ARG A 466 -13.43 -0.74 -38.52
CA ARG A 466 -14.82 -1.15 -38.27
C ARG A 466 -14.96 -1.99 -37.00
N PHE A 467 -13.98 -2.84 -36.72
CA PHE A 467 -13.93 -3.66 -35.51
C PHE A 467 -13.88 -2.77 -34.25
N VAL A 468 -12.93 -1.83 -34.20
CA VAL A 468 -12.78 -0.87 -33.10
C VAL A 468 -14.04 -0.01 -32.98
N LYS A 469 -14.54 0.53 -34.10
CA LYS A 469 -15.76 1.33 -34.09
C LYS A 469 -16.97 0.58 -33.52
N GLY A 470 -17.11 -0.70 -33.89
CA GLY A 470 -18.15 -1.57 -33.35
C GLY A 470 -18.06 -1.81 -31.85
N LEU A 471 -16.88 -1.66 -31.24
CA LEU A 471 -16.64 -1.84 -29.81
C LEU A 471 -16.77 -0.52 -29.03
N VAL A 472 -16.25 0.58 -29.57
CA VAL A 472 -16.26 1.91 -28.95
C VAL A 472 -17.64 2.57 -29.05
N ALA A 473 -18.32 2.43 -30.20
CA ALA A 473 -19.68 2.89 -30.46
C ALA A 473 -20.62 1.69 -30.72
N PRO A 474 -20.96 0.91 -29.67
CA PRO A 474 -21.60 -0.37 -29.88
C PRO A 474 -23.08 -0.26 -30.29
N ASN A 475 -23.53 -1.28 -31.00
CA ASN A 475 -24.94 -1.59 -31.13
C ASN A 475 -25.34 -2.75 -30.18
N LYS A 476 -26.60 -3.19 -30.22
CA LYS A 476 -27.11 -4.27 -29.36
C LYS A 476 -26.32 -5.59 -29.45
N ARG A 477 -25.59 -5.84 -30.56
CA ARG A 477 -24.81 -7.06 -30.76
C ARG A 477 -23.38 -6.96 -30.21
N SER A 478 -22.83 -5.75 -30.10
CA SER A 478 -21.43 -5.51 -29.69
C SER A 478 -21.29 -4.78 -28.35
N GLU A 479 -22.40 -4.47 -27.68
CA GLU A 479 -22.39 -3.74 -26.40
C GLU A 479 -21.77 -4.50 -25.23
N GLY A 480 -21.46 -5.78 -25.38
CA GLY A 480 -20.84 -6.60 -24.34
C GLY A 480 -19.47 -6.11 -23.87
N PHE A 481 -18.74 -5.30 -24.65
CA PHE A 481 -17.47 -4.72 -24.22
C PHE A 481 -17.67 -3.53 -23.25
N VAL A 482 -18.23 -2.42 -23.74
CA VAL A 482 -18.38 -1.19 -22.92
C VAL A 482 -19.50 -1.27 -21.88
N ARG A 483 -20.50 -2.16 -22.04
CA ARG A 483 -21.56 -2.39 -21.02
C ARG A 483 -21.38 -3.67 -20.23
N GLY A 484 -20.58 -4.62 -20.70
CA GLY A 484 -20.44 -5.91 -20.02
C GLY A 484 -19.59 -5.83 -18.77
N ILE A 485 -18.68 -4.88 -18.63
CA ILE A 485 -17.76 -4.87 -17.49
C ILE A 485 -18.40 -4.11 -16.33
N VAL A 486 -19.09 -4.85 -15.46
CA VAL A 486 -19.75 -4.33 -14.26
C VAL A 486 -19.30 -5.13 -13.04
N TRP A 487 -18.31 -4.62 -12.31
CA TRP A 487 -17.95 -5.15 -11.00
C TRP A 487 -19.01 -4.75 -9.97
N SER A 488 -20.00 -5.62 -9.74
CA SER A 488 -21.05 -5.47 -8.70
C SER A 488 -22.01 -4.27 -8.86
N GLY A 489 -21.85 -3.43 -9.88
CA GLY A 489 -22.64 -2.21 -10.09
C GLY A 489 -21.81 -0.96 -9.75
N THR A 490 -22.42 -0.01 -9.06
CA THR A 490 -21.71 1.14 -8.47
C THR A 490 -21.36 0.79 -7.03
N ILE A 491 -20.09 0.50 -6.76
CA ILE A 491 -19.62 0.17 -5.40
C ILE A 491 -19.31 1.46 -4.63
N ASN A 492 -18.63 2.40 -5.31
CA ASN A 492 -18.36 3.76 -4.85
C ASN A 492 -18.54 4.73 -6.05
N PRO A 493 -18.48 6.05 -5.84
CA PRO A 493 -18.71 7.02 -6.93
C PRO A 493 -17.76 6.88 -8.13
N ASN A 494 -16.53 6.38 -7.91
CA ASN A 494 -15.51 6.19 -8.95
C ASN A 494 -15.60 4.82 -9.64
N GLU A 495 -16.21 3.83 -9.00
CA GLU A 495 -16.40 2.47 -9.53
C GLU A 495 -17.77 2.33 -10.20
N ARG A 496 -17.95 3.05 -11.32
CA ARG A 496 -19.18 3.05 -12.13
C ARG A 496 -18.96 2.52 -13.55
N PRO A 497 -20.01 2.03 -14.25
CA PRO A 497 -19.88 1.46 -15.59
C PRO A 497 -19.22 2.41 -16.61
N GLU A 498 -19.51 3.70 -16.54
CA GLU A 498 -18.96 4.71 -17.44
C GLU A 498 -17.44 4.87 -17.25
N MET A 499 -17.00 4.88 -15.99
CA MET A 499 -15.57 4.94 -15.65
C MET A 499 -14.86 3.65 -16.05
N GLN A 500 -15.51 2.50 -15.87
CA GLN A 500 -14.98 1.21 -16.33
C GLN A 500 -14.84 1.20 -17.85
N ALA A 501 -15.82 1.71 -18.61
CA ALA A 501 -15.73 1.82 -20.07
C ALA A 501 -14.53 2.68 -20.49
N ALA A 502 -14.34 3.85 -19.88
CA ALA A 502 -13.19 4.72 -20.14
C ALA A 502 -11.85 4.02 -19.84
N GLN A 503 -11.73 3.34 -18.69
CA GLN A 503 -10.53 2.59 -18.32
C GLN A 503 -10.22 1.47 -19.31
N ASN A 504 -11.24 0.72 -19.75
CA ASN A 504 -11.04 -0.41 -20.67
C ASN A 504 -10.68 0.08 -22.08
N ILE A 505 -11.34 1.12 -22.60
CA ILE A 505 -10.99 1.72 -23.90
C ILE A 505 -9.58 2.28 -23.85
N GLY A 506 -9.26 3.02 -22.78
CA GLY A 506 -7.92 3.53 -22.55
C GLY A 506 -6.87 2.42 -22.59
N GLN A 507 -7.11 1.33 -21.86
CA GLN A 507 -6.15 0.24 -21.77
C GLN A 507 -6.03 -0.57 -23.07
N VAL A 508 -7.16 -0.90 -23.72
CA VAL A 508 -7.18 -1.82 -24.88
C VAL A 508 -6.77 -1.13 -26.18
N PHE A 509 -7.24 0.11 -26.42
CA PHE A 509 -7.05 0.78 -27.70
C PHE A 509 -6.05 1.94 -27.67
N LEU A 510 -5.86 2.58 -26.52
CA LEU A 510 -4.97 3.74 -26.41
C LEU A 510 -3.64 3.41 -25.70
N GLY A 511 -3.52 2.21 -25.10
CA GLY A 511 -2.33 1.83 -24.33
C GLY A 511 -2.11 2.69 -23.08
N ILE A 512 -3.16 3.36 -22.58
CA ILE A 512 -3.10 4.25 -21.42
C ILE A 512 -3.72 3.61 -20.18
N ASN A 513 -3.24 4.00 -19.01
CA ASN A 513 -3.80 3.55 -17.74
C ASN A 513 -4.53 4.71 -17.04
N LEU A 514 -5.85 4.61 -16.96
CA LEU A 514 -6.74 5.54 -16.27
C LEU A 514 -7.21 5.03 -14.89
N LYS A 515 -6.68 3.91 -14.40
CA LYS A 515 -7.16 3.31 -13.14
C LYS A 515 -6.80 4.13 -11.90
N CYS A 516 -5.60 4.71 -11.86
CA CYS A 516 -5.25 5.65 -10.78
C CYS A 516 -6.05 6.95 -10.92
N ALA A 517 -6.09 7.44 -12.16
CA ALA A 517 -6.76 8.65 -12.58
C ALA A 517 -8.30 8.63 -12.37
N SER A 518 -8.92 7.50 -12.02
CA SER A 518 -10.35 7.47 -11.72
C SER A 518 -10.73 7.95 -10.32
N CYS A 519 -9.78 8.03 -9.40
CA CYS A 519 -10.02 8.48 -8.02
C CYS A 519 -9.22 9.74 -7.67
N HIS A 520 -8.05 9.93 -8.25
CA HIS A 520 -7.20 11.11 -8.05
C HIS A 520 -6.30 11.28 -9.27
N ASP A 521 -5.62 12.41 -9.45
CA ASP A 521 -4.67 12.58 -10.54
C ASP A 521 -3.57 11.52 -10.49
N SER A 522 -3.20 10.93 -11.63
CA SER A 522 -2.27 9.81 -11.64
C SER A 522 -0.89 10.21 -11.11
N PHE A 523 -0.34 9.41 -10.19
CA PHE A 523 1.04 9.61 -9.70
C PHE A 523 2.11 9.08 -10.67
N THR A 524 1.72 8.24 -11.63
CA THR A 524 2.65 7.52 -12.53
C THR A 524 2.48 7.91 -14.00
N SER A 525 1.45 8.69 -14.33
CA SER A 525 1.17 9.19 -15.68
C SER A 525 0.65 10.62 -15.61
N GLN A 526 0.52 11.28 -16.75
CA GLN A 526 0.01 12.66 -16.84
C GLN A 526 -1.51 12.77 -16.73
N TRP A 527 -2.22 11.64 -16.71
CA TRP A 527 -3.68 11.63 -16.77
C TRP A 527 -4.28 12.09 -15.45
N THR A 528 -5.18 13.05 -15.53
CA THR A 528 -5.84 13.66 -14.39
C THR A 528 -7.16 12.95 -14.05
N LEU A 529 -7.71 13.31 -12.89
CA LEU A 529 -9.06 12.94 -12.50
C LEU A 529 -10.07 13.41 -13.56
N GLU A 530 -9.94 14.65 -13.98
CA GLU A 530 -10.80 15.27 -14.99
C GLU A 530 -10.75 14.54 -16.33
N ASP A 531 -9.58 14.09 -16.77
CA ASP A 531 -9.41 13.34 -18.01
C ASP A 531 -10.16 12.00 -17.99
N SER A 532 -10.05 11.26 -16.88
CA SER A 532 -10.74 9.98 -16.72
C SER A 532 -12.25 10.17 -16.68
N TYR A 533 -12.71 11.19 -15.96
CA TYR A 533 -14.12 11.56 -15.88
C TYR A 533 -14.66 12.13 -17.20
N GLY A 534 -13.81 12.77 -17.99
CA GLY A 534 -14.14 13.29 -19.32
C GLY A 534 -14.35 12.18 -20.33
N LEU A 535 -13.43 11.21 -20.39
CA LEU A 535 -13.62 10.03 -21.25
C LEU A 535 -14.81 9.18 -20.77
N ALA A 536 -15.01 9.04 -19.46
CA ALA A 536 -16.18 8.37 -18.90
C ALA A 536 -17.49 9.08 -19.29
N GLY A 537 -17.45 10.42 -19.35
CA GLY A 537 -18.57 11.26 -19.76
C GLY A 537 -19.15 10.85 -21.11
N VAL A 538 -18.32 10.39 -22.07
CA VAL A 538 -18.76 9.90 -23.40
C VAL A 538 -19.81 8.78 -23.29
N TYR A 539 -19.74 7.98 -22.23
CA TYR A 539 -20.62 6.84 -21.99
C TYR A 539 -21.78 7.14 -21.03
N ALA A 540 -21.80 8.33 -20.43
CA ALA A 540 -22.81 8.74 -19.45
C ALA A 540 -24.05 9.33 -20.10
N ASP A 541 -25.23 9.14 -19.48
CA ASP A 541 -26.48 9.81 -19.93
C ASP A 541 -26.56 11.28 -19.52
N SER A 542 -25.73 11.73 -18.58
CA SER A 542 -25.63 13.11 -18.12
C SER A 542 -24.22 13.41 -17.60
N PRO A 543 -23.82 14.69 -17.45
CA PRO A 543 -22.53 15.06 -16.87
C PRO A 543 -22.32 14.42 -15.51
N LEU A 544 -21.14 13.82 -15.29
CA LEU A 544 -20.85 13.07 -14.07
C LEU A 544 -20.32 14.00 -12.99
N THR A 545 -20.84 13.95 -11.77
CA THR A 545 -20.17 14.59 -10.63
C THR A 545 -18.82 13.93 -10.39
N MET A 546 -17.76 14.72 -10.26
CA MET A 546 -16.41 14.24 -10.01
C MET A 546 -16.16 14.01 -8.52
N TYR A 547 -15.58 12.87 -8.19
CA TYR A 547 -15.20 12.51 -6.82
C TYR A 547 -13.70 12.30 -6.74
N ARG A 548 -13.05 12.93 -5.75
CA ARG A 548 -11.65 12.68 -5.42
C ARG A 548 -11.61 11.70 -4.26
N CYS A 549 -11.15 10.48 -4.54
CA CYS A 549 -11.44 9.31 -3.70
C CYS A 549 -12.96 9.27 -3.46
N ASP A 550 -13.43 9.21 -2.22
CA ASP A 550 -14.88 9.19 -1.94
C ASP A 550 -15.49 10.58 -1.69
N GLN A 551 -14.73 11.66 -1.91
CA GLN A 551 -15.18 13.04 -1.63
C GLN A 551 -15.70 13.72 -2.88
N ASP A 552 -16.90 14.30 -2.78
CA ASP A 552 -17.49 15.12 -3.85
C ASP A 552 -16.65 16.39 -4.04
N THR A 553 -16.24 16.66 -5.28
CA THR A 553 -15.47 17.87 -5.62
C THR A 553 -16.35 19.10 -5.84
N GLY A 554 -17.67 18.91 -6.00
CA GLY A 554 -18.61 19.95 -6.43
C GLY A 554 -18.58 20.24 -7.93
N GLU A 555 -17.68 19.61 -8.68
CA GLU A 555 -17.49 19.83 -10.10
C GLU A 555 -18.14 18.71 -10.93
N LYS A 556 -18.61 19.07 -12.14
CA LYS A 556 -19.14 18.10 -13.11
C LYS A 556 -18.15 17.89 -14.23
N SER A 557 -18.08 16.66 -14.72
CA SER A 557 -17.23 16.29 -15.84
C SER A 557 -17.80 16.82 -17.16
N HIS A 558 -16.89 17.26 -18.02
CA HIS A 558 -17.17 17.57 -19.41
C HIS A 558 -16.71 16.39 -20.26
N ALA A 559 -17.63 15.79 -21.02
CA ALA A 559 -17.25 14.67 -21.86
C ALA A 559 -16.27 15.14 -22.94
N LYS A 560 -15.10 14.53 -22.98
CA LYS A 560 -14.00 14.89 -23.89
C LYS A 560 -13.21 13.64 -24.30
N PHE A 561 -12.56 13.73 -25.45
CA PHE A 561 -11.51 12.78 -25.81
C PHE A 561 -10.19 13.24 -25.20
N LEU A 562 -9.30 12.29 -24.91
CA LEU A 562 -8.03 12.56 -24.25
C LEU A 562 -6.99 13.21 -25.15
N PHE A 563 -7.19 13.14 -26.46
CA PHE A 563 -6.31 13.68 -27.49
C PHE A 563 -7.14 14.58 -28.41
N GLU A 564 -7.59 15.71 -27.89
CA GLU A 564 -8.43 16.68 -28.60
C GLU A 564 -7.78 17.17 -29.91
N GLU A 565 -6.44 17.10 -30.00
CA GLU A 565 -5.70 17.39 -31.23
C GLU A 565 -5.98 16.41 -32.38
N LEU A 566 -6.47 15.20 -32.08
CA LEU A 566 -6.84 14.20 -33.08
C LEU A 566 -8.31 14.29 -33.45
N ASN A 567 -9.16 14.48 -32.45
CA ASN A 567 -10.59 14.63 -32.65
C ASN A 567 -11.24 15.27 -31.41
N GLU A 568 -12.24 16.12 -31.63
CA GLU A 568 -13.05 16.68 -30.56
C GLU A 568 -14.33 15.86 -30.34
N VAL A 569 -14.71 15.68 -29.08
CA VAL A 569 -16.01 15.12 -28.70
C VAL A 569 -16.85 16.24 -28.13
N ASP A 570 -18.01 16.48 -28.73
CA ASP A 570 -18.96 17.51 -28.26
C ASP A 570 -19.64 17.02 -26.98
N GLY A 571 -19.24 17.59 -25.84
CA GLY A 571 -19.79 17.24 -24.54
C GLY A 571 -21.30 17.50 -24.38
N GLY A 572 -21.89 18.36 -25.23
CA GLY A 572 -23.33 18.64 -25.28
C GLY A 572 -24.13 17.68 -26.14
N ALA A 573 -23.48 16.87 -26.97
CA ALA A 573 -24.16 15.94 -27.87
C ALA A 573 -24.76 14.73 -27.13
N SER A 574 -25.68 14.02 -27.80
CA SER A 574 -26.26 12.81 -27.23
C SER A 574 -25.19 11.76 -26.95
N LYS A 575 -25.45 10.84 -26.00
CA LYS A 575 -24.52 9.74 -25.70
C LYS A 575 -24.12 8.95 -26.96
N VAL A 576 -25.05 8.71 -27.86
CA VAL A 576 -24.79 7.97 -29.11
C VAL A 576 -23.87 8.77 -30.03
N GLU A 577 -24.11 10.07 -30.20
CA GLU A 577 -23.25 10.94 -31.02
C GLU A 577 -21.84 11.04 -30.44
N ARG A 578 -21.70 11.21 -29.11
CA ARG A 578 -20.38 11.25 -28.46
C ARG A 578 -19.60 9.96 -28.65
N GLN A 579 -20.26 8.81 -28.59
CA GLN A 579 -19.64 7.51 -28.88
C GLN A 579 -19.17 7.41 -30.34
N PHE A 580 -19.97 7.90 -31.29
CA PHE A 580 -19.60 7.93 -32.71
C PHE A 580 -18.51 8.95 -33.04
N GLN A 581 -18.40 10.04 -32.28
CA GLN A 581 -17.29 10.99 -32.39
C GLN A 581 -16.00 10.37 -31.86
N LEU A 582 -16.06 9.63 -30.75
CA LEU A 582 -14.89 8.95 -30.21
C LEU A 582 -14.38 7.81 -31.13
N ALA A 583 -15.28 7.18 -31.90
CA ALA A 583 -15.05 5.95 -32.65
C ALA A 583 -14.80 6.15 -34.16
#